data_AF-A0A212PD22-F1
#
_entry.id   AF-A0A212PD22-F1
#
_cell.length_a   1.000
_cell.length_b   1.000
_cell.length_c   1.000
_cell.angle_alpha   90.00
_cell.angle_beta   90.00
_cell.angle_gamma   90.00
#
_symmetry.space_group_name_H-M   'P 1'
#
loop_
_entity.id
_entity.type
_entity.pdbx_description
1 polymer ?
#
loop_
_entity_poly.entity_id
_entity_poly.type
_entity_poly.pdbx_seq_one_letter_code
_entity_poly.pdbx_strand_id
1 'polypeptide(L)'
;MDKVRVLKNLRGRTAEELTTDELKLYLLLLVACGTTGEGEIGSVTIRAAMGESFCIIRLRHACRGLAARGLIGVNGDLPERLDEDFRLSYRVVAAGEEQDGK
;
A
#
# COMPACT_ATOMS: atom_id res chain seq x y z
N MET A 1 -13.83 5.68 -4.85
CA MET A 1 -13.61 4.29 -4.41
C MET A 1 -14.35 4.06 -3.10
N ASP A 2 -15.13 2.98 -3.01
CA ASP A 2 -15.79 2.58 -1.75
C ASP A 2 -14.83 1.75 -0.89
N LYS A 3 -14.23 2.42 0.12
CA LYS A 3 -13.22 1.83 1.00
C LYS A 3 -13.80 0.70 1.88
N VAL A 4 -15.07 0.80 2.27
CA VAL A 4 -15.74 -0.24 3.08
C VAL A 4 -15.92 -1.50 2.25
N ARG A 5 -16.33 -1.36 0.99
CA ARG A 5 -16.41 -2.49 0.04
C ARG A 5 -15.04 -3.12 -0.21
N VAL A 6 -13.99 -2.31 -0.37
CA VAL A 6 -12.60 -2.80 -0.53
C VAL A 6 -12.16 -3.62 0.68
N LEU A 7 -12.43 -3.15 1.91
CA LEU A 7 -12.10 -3.88 3.13
C LEU A 7 -12.89 -5.19 3.28
N LYS A 8 -14.18 -5.21 2.95
CA LYS A 8 -14.98 -6.45 2.95
C LYS A 8 -14.39 -7.50 2.02
N ASN A 9 -13.88 -7.08 0.87
CA ASN A 9 -13.30 -7.98 -0.12
C ASN A 9 -11.85 -8.39 0.21
N LEU A 10 -11.15 -7.66 1.08
CA LEU A 10 -9.80 -8.02 1.54
C LEU A 10 -9.80 -9.41 2.20
N ARG A 11 -10.83 -9.72 3.00
CA ARG A 11 -10.99 -11.01 3.68
C ARG A 11 -11.14 -12.19 2.71
N GLY A 12 -11.62 -11.93 1.49
CA GLY A 12 -11.76 -12.95 0.45
C GLY A 12 -10.49 -13.16 -0.39
N ARG A 13 -9.56 -12.19 -0.42
CA ARG A 13 -8.34 -12.23 -1.25
C ARG A 13 -7.08 -12.65 -0.48
N THR A 14 -7.14 -12.75 0.84
CA THR A 14 -6.02 -13.12 1.68
C THR A 14 -6.25 -14.53 2.26
N ALA A 15 -5.69 -15.54 1.60
CA ALA A 15 -5.62 -16.90 2.13
C ALA A 15 -4.55 -17.02 3.22
N GLU A 16 -3.58 -16.11 3.23
CA GLU A 16 -2.51 -15.98 4.22
C GLU A 16 -2.68 -14.67 4.99
N GLU A 17 -2.34 -14.69 6.28
CA GLU A 17 -2.38 -13.50 7.13
C GLU A 17 -1.37 -12.45 6.63
N LEU A 18 -1.83 -11.22 6.42
CA LEU A 18 -0.95 -10.07 6.23
C LEU A 18 -0.14 -9.84 7.50
N THR A 19 1.15 -9.58 7.36
CA THR A 19 1.96 -9.07 8.46
C THR A 19 1.40 -7.74 8.98
N THR A 20 1.72 -7.40 10.22
CA THR A 20 1.31 -6.12 10.80
C THR A 20 1.75 -4.92 9.95
N ASP A 21 2.93 -4.99 9.33
CA ASP A 21 3.44 -3.91 8.48
C ASP A 21 2.66 -3.80 7.16
N GLU A 22 2.38 -4.93 6.50
CA GLU A 22 1.54 -4.93 5.29
C GLU A 22 0.14 -4.40 5.59
N LEU A 23 -0.47 -4.82 6.69
CA LEU A 23 -1.81 -4.37 7.07
C LEU A 23 -1.84 -2.86 7.37
N LYS A 24 -0.91 -2.36 8.18
CA LYS A 24 -0.83 -0.92 8.51
C LYS A 24 -0.59 -0.09 7.25
N LEU A 25 0.35 -0.50 6.40
CA LEU A 25 0.63 0.20 5.15
C LEU A 25 -0.59 0.20 4.23
N TYR A 26 -1.24 -0.96 4.04
CA TYR A 26 -2.42 -1.05 3.19
C TYR A 26 -3.56 -0.12 3.67
N LEU A 27 -3.84 -0.10 4.97
CA LEU A 27 -4.86 0.80 5.55
C LEU A 27 -4.49 2.27 5.35
N LEU A 28 -3.23 2.63 5.56
CA LEU A 28 -2.74 3.99 5.33
C LEU A 28 -2.97 4.43 3.87
N LEU A 29 -2.56 3.58 2.92
CA LEU A 29 -2.71 3.84 1.49
C LEU A 29 -4.18 3.96 1.10
N LEU A 30 -5.05 3.08 1.63
CA LEU A 30 -6.50 3.11 1.40
C LEU A 30 -7.14 4.40 1.95
N VAL A 31 -6.69 4.91 3.09
CA VAL A 31 -7.17 6.19 3.62
C VAL A 31 -6.69 7.35 2.75
N ALA A 32 -5.44 7.32 2.29
CA ALA A 32 -4.84 8.43 1.54
C ALA A 32 -5.22 8.49 0.04
N CYS A 33 -5.64 7.40 -0.61
CA CYS A 33 -5.82 7.30 -2.07
C CYS A 33 -7.04 8.05 -2.66
N GLY A 34 -7.67 8.93 -1.89
CA GLY A 34 -8.84 9.70 -2.33
C GLY A 34 -9.95 8.84 -2.95
N THR A 35 -10.55 9.35 -4.03
CA THR A 35 -11.64 8.68 -4.76
C THR A 35 -11.16 7.83 -5.94
N THR A 36 -9.98 8.12 -6.49
CA THR A 36 -9.41 7.44 -7.66
C THR A 36 -8.75 6.11 -7.33
N GLY A 37 -8.37 5.89 -6.07
CA GLY A 37 -7.57 4.71 -5.70
C GLY A 37 -6.08 4.91 -5.91
N GLU A 38 -5.66 6.05 -6.41
CA GLU A 38 -4.26 6.39 -6.65
C GLU A 38 -3.86 7.56 -5.75
N GLY A 39 -2.57 7.66 -5.42
CA GLY A 39 -2.08 8.77 -4.63
C GLY A 39 -0.57 8.76 -4.45
N GLU A 40 -0.10 9.80 -3.79
CA GLU A 40 1.26 9.92 -3.31
C GLU A 40 1.26 10.09 -1.79
N ILE A 41 2.17 9.43 -1.11
CA ILE A 41 2.34 9.58 0.34
C ILE A 41 3.81 9.79 0.70
N GLY A 42 4.08 10.81 1.52
CA GLY A 42 5.44 11.16 1.94
C GLY A 42 5.97 10.28 3.07
N SER A 43 7.29 10.20 3.20
CA SER A 43 7.99 9.46 4.24
C SER A 43 7.58 9.86 5.67
N VAL A 44 7.31 11.13 5.92
CA VAL A 44 6.86 11.65 7.23
C VAL A 44 5.54 10.99 7.64
N THR A 45 4.56 10.94 6.72
CA THR A 45 3.26 10.31 6.98
C THR A 45 3.40 8.80 7.14
N ILE A 46 4.25 8.15 6.34
CA ILE A 46 4.56 6.73 6.49
C ILE A 46 5.15 6.46 7.88
N ARG A 47 6.16 7.20 8.31
CA ARG A 47 6.77 7.03 9.64
C ARG A 47 5.78 7.30 10.77
N ALA A 48 4.94 8.33 10.65
CA ALA A 48 3.93 8.63 11.66
C ALA A 48 2.93 7.48 11.84
N ALA A 49 2.54 6.79 10.76
CA ALA A 49 1.60 5.67 10.81
C ALA A 49 2.26 4.34 11.21
N MET A 50 3.51 4.12 10.81
CA MET A 50 4.21 2.84 10.99
C MET A 50 5.06 2.79 12.27
N GLY A 51 5.45 3.95 12.80
CA GLY A 51 6.36 4.13 13.95
C GLY A 51 7.73 4.68 13.52
N GLU A 52 8.40 5.42 14.41
CA GLU A 52 9.67 6.11 14.10
C GLU A 52 10.81 5.17 13.68
N SER A 53 10.78 3.91 14.13
CA SER A 53 11.76 2.88 13.75
C SER A 53 11.48 2.21 12.41
N PHE A 54 10.43 2.62 11.69
CA PHE A 54 10.09 2.06 10.39
C PHE A 54 11.11 2.50 9.33
N CYS A 55 11.70 1.53 8.63
CA CYS A 55 12.78 1.75 7.70
C CYS A 55 12.42 1.30 6.27
N ILE A 56 13.23 1.73 5.31
CA ILE A 56 13.04 1.43 3.89
C ILE A 56 13.00 -0.08 3.57
N ILE A 57 13.75 -0.92 4.30
CA ILE A 57 13.75 -2.37 4.10
C ILE A 57 12.37 -2.95 4.42
N ARG A 58 11.76 -2.51 5.53
CA ARG A 58 10.41 -2.92 5.93
C ARG A 58 9.36 -2.38 4.96
N LEU A 59 9.52 -1.13 4.49
CA LEU A 59 8.65 -0.58 3.45
C LEU A 59 8.70 -1.41 2.17
N ARG A 60 9.90 -1.72 1.67
CA ARG A 60 10.09 -2.55 0.47
C ARG A 60 9.46 -3.93 0.63
N HIS A 61 9.65 -4.56 1.79
CA HIS A 61 9.05 -5.86 2.08
C HIS A 61 7.52 -5.79 2.08
N ALA A 62 6.93 -4.81 2.77
CA ALA A 62 5.50 -4.61 2.82
C ALA A 62 4.90 -4.29 1.44
N CYS A 63 5.52 -3.38 0.69
CA CYS A 63 5.10 -3.05 -0.68
C CYS A 63 5.13 -4.29 -1.59
N ARG A 64 6.22 -5.06 -1.56
CA ARG A 64 6.36 -6.28 -2.36
C ARG A 64 5.31 -7.33 -1.99
N GLY A 65 5.07 -7.53 -0.70
CA GLY A 65 4.09 -8.50 -0.22
C GLY A 65 2.65 -8.11 -0.56
N LEU A 66 2.31 -6.82 -0.50
CA LEU A 66 0.99 -6.33 -0.93
C LEU A 66 0.82 -6.38 -2.45
N ALA A 67 1.86 -6.04 -3.22
CA ALA A 67 1.85 -6.08 -4.67
C ALA A 67 1.75 -7.52 -5.21
N ALA A 68 2.48 -8.47 -4.62
CA ALA A 68 2.39 -9.89 -4.96
C ALA A 68 0.98 -10.46 -4.76
N ARG A 69 0.22 -9.88 -3.83
CA ARG A 69 -1.19 -10.24 -3.55
C ARG A 69 -2.19 -9.43 -4.38
N GLY A 70 -1.71 -8.56 -5.27
CA GLY A 70 -2.55 -7.71 -6.11
C GLY A 70 -3.44 -6.76 -5.31
N LEU A 71 -2.96 -6.30 -4.14
CA LEU A 71 -3.66 -5.36 -3.27
C LEU A 71 -3.27 -3.91 -3.59
N ILE A 72 -2.03 -3.69 -4.02
CA ILE A 72 -1.54 -2.39 -4.46
C ILE A 72 -0.67 -2.53 -5.72
N GLY A 73 -0.57 -1.45 -6.49
CA GLY A 73 0.52 -1.19 -7.41
C GLY A 73 1.42 -0.09 -6.84
N VAL A 74 2.74 -0.24 -6.97
CA VAL A 74 3.71 0.81 -6.65
C VAL A 74 4.26 1.33 -7.95
N ASN A 75 4.22 2.65 -8.14
CA ASN A 75 4.72 3.29 -9.35
C ASN A 75 6.14 3.79 -9.09
N GLY A 76 7.09 3.36 -9.93
CA GLY A 76 8.50 3.73 -9.81
C GLY A 76 9.29 2.91 -8.79
N ASP A 77 10.58 3.21 -8.72
CA ASP A 77 11.52 2.51 -7.85
C ASP A 77 11.50 3.05 -6.42
N LEU A 78 11.61 2.14 -5.45
CA LEU A 78 11.77 2.52 -4.04
C LEU A 78 13.24 2.90 -3.78
N PRO A 79 13.51 4.09 -3.22
CA PRO A 79 14.87 4.57 -2.97
C PRO A 79 15.62 3.66 -2.00
N GLU A 80 16.94 3.83 -1.90
CA GLU A 80 17.77 3.09 -0.96
C GLU A 80 17.56 3.50 0.49
N ARG A 81 16.99 4.68 0.73
CA ARG A 81 16.73 5.25 2.05
C ARG A 81 15.39 5.95 2.09
N LEU A 82 14.79 5.99 3.28
CA LEU A 82 13.56 6.72 3.54
C LEU A 82 13.92 8.10 4.10
N ASP A 83 14.31 9.04 3.24
CA ASP A 83 14.57 10.44 3.61
C ASP A 83 13.28 11.27 3.63
N GLU A 84 13.36 12.53 4.05
CA GLU A 84 12.20 13.43 4.17
C GLU A 84 11.57 13.79 2.81
N ASP A 85 12.35 13.74 1.74
CA ASP A 85 11.91 14.06 0.37
C ASP A 85 11.22 12.87 -0.33
N PHE A 86 11.39 11.65 0.19
CA PHE A 86 10.76 10.46 -0.39
C PHE A 86 9.24 10.57 -0.43
N ARG A 87 8.70 10.28 -1.63
CA ARG A 87 7.28 10.06 -1.87
C ARG A 87 7.05 8.69 -2.51
N LEU A 88 6.10 7.96 -1.95
CA LEU A 88 5.60 6.71 -2.52
C LEU A 88 4.41 7.04 -3.41
N SER A 89 4.57 6.88 -4.73
CA SER A 89 3.46 6.86 -5.69
C SER A 89 2.84 5.45 -5.73
N TYR A 90 1.51 5.36 -5.60
CA TYR A 90 0.84 4.07 -5.48
C TYR A 90 -0.59 4.07 -6.04
N ARG A 91 -1.10 2.86 -6.26
CA ARG A 91 -2.50 2.55 -6.56
C ARG A 91 -2.99 1.46 -5.63
N VAL A 92 -4.18 1.61 -5.07
CA VAL A 92 -4.92 0.56 -4.35
C VAL A 92 -5.80 -0.17 -5.35
N VAL A 93 -5.69 -1.49 -5.40
CA VAL A 93 -6.46 -2.32 -6.32
C VAL A 93 -7.76 -2.73 -5.62
N ALA A 94 -8.87 -2.12 -6.02
CA ALA A 94 -10.17 -2.52 -5.53
C ALA A 94 -10.51 -3.92 -6.07
N ALA A 95 -10.97 -4.80 -5.19
CA ALA A 95 -11.42 -6.13 -5.61
C ALA A 95 -12.60 -6.01 -6.59
N GLY A 96 -12.36 -6.42 -7.84
CA GLY A 96 -13.31 -6.30 -8.96
C GLY A 96 -12.73 -5.59 -10.19
N GLU A 97 -11.54 -4.99 -10.10
CA GLU A 97 -10.76 -4.64 -11.30
C GLU A 97 -10.02 -5.90 -11.76
N GLU A 98 -10.65 -6.68 -12.64
CA GLU A 98 -9.92 -7.61 -13.49
C GLU A 98 -8.75 -6.85 -14.13
N GLN A 99 -7.55 -7.44 -14.09
CA GLN A 99 -6.47 -7.00 -14.96
C GLN A 99 -6.93 -7.26 -16.40
N ASP A 100 -7.58 -6.27 -17.00
CA ASP A 100 -7.80 -6.26 -18.43
C ASP A 100 -6.47 -5.93 -19.12
N GLY A 101 -5.93 -6.93 -19.81
CA GLY A 101 -5.02 -6.78 -20.94
C GLY A 101 -3.54 -6.50 -20.63
N LYS A 102 -2.72 -7.55 -20.74
CA LYS A 102 -2.05 -7.84 -22.03
C LYS A 102 -1.46 -9.25 -22.07
#